data_AF-A0A948DNZ2-F1
#
_entry.id   AF-A0A948DNZ2-F1
#
_cell.length_a   1.000
_cell.length_b   1.000
_cell.length_c   1.000
_cell.angle_alpha   90.00
_cell.angle_beta   90.00
_cell.angle_gamma   90.00
#
_symmetry.space_group_name_H-M   'P 1'
#
loop_
_entity.id
_entity.type
_entity.pdbx_description
1 polymer ?
#
loop_
_entity_poly.entity_id
_entity_poly.type
_entity_poly.pdbx_seq_one_letter_code
_entity_poly.pdbx_strand_id
1 'polypeptide(L)'
;MLKGLVSQRGSADFPTALAAEIEEIKAERKKKIGGQAVLLFEAQGEIEATLKEPLREHDTFIVTFDAVEKRKVRQMHQADIEAMKVAVAFESDAPSRFADLTDGAYLLTEAGKIVYSISFSMSGEASVSTSLSDEAAKRISTRYAALNDADDLDSVERLFSQMAEYGTDRLKAFLSGWAALEILIAKSFKTYEQAFLSPFTKAEQPTLRERFLGRIKDVMKDKYRLTDKFIAVTAVLFPGAENVDVQQDYEKFCKLKDLRDSIFHGEPFSEKELPVHELAALLRKYVLARIATPNQALNADAPPSDAPVS
;
A
#
# COMPACT_ATOMS: atom_id res chain seq x y z
N MET A 1 28.32 -6.67 -1.63
CA MET A 1 29.08 -7.61 -0.78
C MET A 1 30.42 -6.96 -0.54
N LEU A 2 30.77 -6.60 0.70
CA LEU A 2 32.10 -6.06 1.03
C LEU A 2 33.16 -7.14 0.79
N LYS A 3 33.76 -7.15 -0.40
CA LYS A 3 34.92 -8.01 -0.69
C LYS A 3 36.13 -7.35 -0.02
N GLY A 4 36.63 -7.96 1.07
CA GLY A 4 38.02 -7.72 1.49
C GLY A 4 38.27 -7.19 2.91
N LEU A 5 37.29 -7.13 3.81
CA LEU A 5 37.54 -6.68 5.20
C LEU A 5 38.34 -7.68 6.08
N VAL A 6 38.75 -8.82 5.53
CA VAL A 6 39.49 -9.89 6.26
C VAL A 6 40.81 -10.25 5.57
N SER A 7 41.54 -9.26 5.05
CA SER A 7 42.96 -9.46 4.70
C SER A 7 43.82 -8.33 5.26
N GLN A 8 44.96 -8.71 5.82
CA GLN A 8 45.99 -7.84 6.39
C GLN A 8 46.49 -6.82 5.36
N ARG A 9 45.86 -5.64 5.28
CA ARG A 9 46.50 -4.41 4.79
C ARG A 9 46.21 -3.29 5.78
N GLY A 10 47.28 -2.61 6.20
CA GLY A 10 47.29 -1.66 7.31
C GLY A 10 46.29 -0.51 7.17
N SER A 11 45.95 0.08 8.30
CA SER A 11 44.94 1.14 8.48
C SER A 11 45.11 2.39 7.61
N ALA A 12 46.27 2.58 6.96
CA ALA A 12 46.57 3.75 6.13
C ALA A 12 45.85 3.77 4.78
N ASP A 13 45.28 2.66 4.31
CA ASP A 13 44.68 2.54 2.97
C ASP A 13 43.16 2.30 2.99
N PHE A 14 42.55 2.28 4.18
CA PHE A 14 41.12 2.01 4.33
C PHE A 14 40.22 3.11 3.72
N PRO A 15 40.47 4.41 3.92
CA PRO A 15 39.65 5.45 3.29
C PRO A 15 39.69 5.40 1.76
N THR A 16 40.87 5.13 1.20
CA THR A 16 41.09 4.99 -0.26
C THR A 16 40.34 3.78 -0.80
N ALA A 17 40.47 2.62 -0.14
CA ALA A 17 39.77 1.40 -0.53
C ALA A 17 38.25 1.55 -0.42
N LEU A 18 37.75 2.20 0.64
CA LEU A 18 36.32 2.49 0.81
C LEU A 18 35.79 3.41 -0.29
N ALA A 19 36.53 4.46 -0.64
CA ALA A 19 36.14 5.37 -1.72
C ALA A 19 36.07 4.64 -3.07
N ALA A 20 37.03 3.77 -3.37
CA ALA A 20 37.03 2.96 -4.59
C ALA A 20 35.83 1.99 -4.63
N GLU A 21 35.54 1.29 -3.52
CA GLU A 21 34.40 0.38 -3.41
C GLU A 21 33.05 1.13 -3.59
N ILE A 22 32.93 2.34 -3.03
CA ILE A 22 31.74 3.18 -3.19
C ILE A 22 31.52 3.53 -4.67
N GLU A 23 32.57 3.89 -5.40
CA GLU A 23 32.45 4.19 -6.83
C GLU A 23 32.12 2.95 -7.67
N GLU A 24 32.66 1.77 -7.31
CA GLU A 24 32.27 0.51 -7.94
C GLU A 24 30.79 0.19 -7.72
N ILE A 25 30.30 0.31 -6.48
CA ILE A 25 28.88 0.10 -6.14
C ILE A 25 27.98 1.09 -6.91
N LYS A 26 28.38 2.37 -7.02
CA LYS A 26 27.65 3.36 -7.83
C LYS A 26 27.60 2.98 -9.30
N ALA A 27 28.71 2.54 -9.87
CA ALA A 27 28.79 2.12 -11.27
C ALA A 27 27.94 0.87 -11.54
N GLU A 28 27.97 -0.13 -10.64
CA GLU A 28 27.12 -1.32 -10.73
C GLU A 28 25.63 -0.95 -10.66
N ARG A 29 25.24 -0.09 -9.70
CA ARG A 29 23.86 0.38 -9.54
C ARG A 29 23.40 1.16 -10.76
N LYS A 30 24.24 2.04 -11.32
CA LYS A 30 23.92 2.79 -12.55
C LYS A 30 23.69 1.87 -13.75
N LYS A 31 24.45 0.77 -13.87
CA LYS A 31 24.24 -0.25 -14.91
C LYS A 31 22.95 -1.04 -14.69
N LYS A 32 22.60 -1.39 -13.45
CA LYS A 32 21.37 -2.13 -13.12
C LYS A 32 20.10 -1.29 -13.28
N ILE A 33 20.14 -0.03 -12.83
CA ILE A 33 18.97 0.87 -12.77
C ILE A 33 18.75 1.56 -14.13
N GLY A 34 19.80 1.92 -14.86
CA GLY A 34 19.65 2.64 -16.14
C GLY A 34 18.90 3.97 -15.97
N GLY A 35 17.85 4.19 -16.77
CA GLY A 35 16.97 5.38 -16.72
C GLY A 35 15.64 5.16 -15.96
N GLN A 36 15.57 4.13 -15.13
CA GLN A 36 14.36 3.74 -14.41
C GLN A 36 14.04 4.71 -13.26
N ALA A 37 12.75 4.91 -12.96
CA ALA A 37 12.36 5.60 -11.73
C ALA A 37 12.65 4.71 -10.52
N VAL A 38 13.24 5.31 -9.48
CA VAL A 38 13.60 4.64 -8.23
C VAL A 38 12.80 5.28 -7.10
N LEU A 39 12.05 4.46 -6.38
CA LEU A 39 11.46 4.85 -5.10
C LEU A 39 12.50 4.64 -4.00
N LEU A 40 12.91 5.74 -3.35
CA LEU A 40 13.74 5.71 -2.15
C LEU A 40 12.84 5.98 -0.94
N PHE A 41 12.76 5.02 -0.03
CA PHE A 41 12.07 5.16 1.25
C PHE A 41 13.11 5.25 2.36
N GLU A 42 13.11 6.36 3.12
CA GLU A 42 13.96 6.57 4.28
C GLU A 42 13.07 6.81 5.49
N ALA A 43 13.34 6.07 6.57
CA ALA A 43 12.65 6.22 7.84
C ALA A 43 13.66 6.22 8.99
N GLN A 44 13.27 6.91 10.06
CA GLN A 44 14.05 7.02 11.30
C GLN A 44 13.15 6.64 12.47
N GLY A 45 13.74 6.03 13.49
CA GLY A 45 13.01 5.59 14.68
C GLY A 45 13.94 5.03 15.73
N GLU A 46 13.39 4.80 16.92
CA GLU A 46 14.09 4.17 18.03
C GLU A 46 13.86 2.66 18.02
N ILE A 47 14.92 1.89 18.25
CA ILE A 47 14.84 0.44 18.39
C ILE A 47 15.86 -0.06 19.40
N GLU A 48 15.47 -1.06 20.19
CA GLU A 48 16.41 -1.75 21.07
C GLU A 48 17.47 -2.48 20.22
N ALA A 49 18.73 -2.15 20.47
CA ALA A 49 19.88 -2.77 19.82
C ALA A 49 20.77 -3.44 20.86
N THR A 50 21.30 -4.62 20.53
CA THR A 50 22.26 -5.32 21.38
C THR A 50 23.63 -5.33 20.72
N LEU A 51 24.56 -4.53 21.22
CA LEU A 51 25.96 -4.58 20.79
C LEU A 51 26.63 -5.78 21.46
N LYS A 52 26.81 -6.87 20.70
CA LYS A 52 27.53 -8.07 21.15
C LYS A 52 28.96 -8.05 20.63
N GLU A 53 29.88 -8.57 21.42
CA GLU A 53 31.21 -8.88 20.91
C GLU A 53 31.13 -10.03 19.88
N PRO A 54 31.94 -9.99 18.81
CA PRO A 54 32.99 -9.01 18.54
C PRO A 54 32.45 -7.69 17.95
N LEU A 55 32.89 -6.56 18.52
CA LEU A 55 32.64 -5.22 17.98
C LEU A 55 33.98 -4.57 17.59
N ARG A 56 33.99 -3.83 16.48
CA ARG A 56 35.14 -2.99 16.09
C ARG A 56 34.72 -1.53 16.15
N GLU A 57 35.37 -0.78 17.02
CA GLU A 57 35.15 0.64 17.16
C GLU A 57 36.23 1.43 16.41
N HIS A 58 35.80 2.36 15.58
CA HIS A 58 36.62 3.36 14.91
C HIS A 58 36.26 4.75 15.46
N ASP A 59 37.02 5.78 15.10
CA ASP A 59 36.76 7.15 15.56
C ASP A 59 35.34 7.63 15.19
N THR A 60 34.87 7.28 13.98
CA THR A 60 33.61 7.79 13.42
C THR A 60 32.45 6.80 13.41
N PHE A 61 32.70 5.49 13.55
CA PHE A 61 31.66 4.47 13.51
C PHE A 61 32.05 3.20 14.28
N ILE A 62 31.06 2.36 14.57
CA ILE A 62 31.20 1.03 15.15
C ILE A 62 30.69 0.00 14.15
N VAL A 63 31.38 -1.12 14.01
CA VAL A 63 30.91 -2.28 13.21
C VAL A 63 30.71 -3.46 14.14
N THR A 64 29.53 -4.07 14.07
CA THR A 64 29.18 -5.26 14.85
C THR A 64 28.23 -6.15 14.03
N PHE A 65 28.01 -7.38 14.48
CA PHE A 65 27.11 -8.33 13.83
C PHE A 65 25.78 -8.37 14.56
N ASP A 66 24.70 -8.38 13.78
CA ASP A 66 23.34 -8.63 14.28
C ASP A 66 22.95 -7.78 15.50
N ALA A 67 23.38 -6.51 15.50
CA ALA A 67 23.03 -5.54 16.56
C ALA A 67 21.52 -5.33 16.67
N VAL A 68 20.83 -5.53 15.55
CA VAL A 68 19.41 -5.31 15.37
C VAL A 68 18.90 -6.31 14.34
N GLU A 69 17.68 -6.82 14.57
CA GLU A 69 16.99 -7.63 13.60
C GLU A 69 16.44 -6.74 12.47
N LYS A 70 17.21 -6.60 11.38
CA LYS A 70 16.85 -5.70 10.25
C LYS A 70 15.48 -5.97 9.65
N ARG A 71 15.00 -7.22 9.70
CA ARG A 71 13.66 -7.59 9.27
C ARG A 71 12.58 -6.93 10.14
N LYS A 72 12.79 -6.83 11.46
CA LYS A 72 11.87 -6.11 12.35
C LYS A 72 11.86 -4.62 12.05
N VAL A 73 13.03 -4.02 11.82
CA VAL A 73 13.12 -2.59 11.40
C VAL A 73 12.29 -2.34 10.14
N ARG A 74 12.45 -3.20 9.12
CA ARG A 74 11.66 -3.11 7.90
C ARG A 74 10.15 -3.31 8.17
N GLN A 75 9.80 -4.28 9.01
CA GLN A 75 8.40 -4.57 9.37
C GLN A 75 7.73 -3.39 10.09
N MET A 76 8.45 -2.65 10.93
CA MET A 76 7.92 -1.47 11.63
C MET A 76 7.44 -0.38 10.66
N HIS A 77 8.05 -0.29 9.48
CA HIS A 77 7.69 0.67 8.43
C HIS A 77 6.98 0.01 7.25
N GLN A 78 6.51 -1.22 7.40
CA GLN A 78 5.92 -1.95 6.27
C GLN A 78 4.67 -1.23 5.76
N ALA A 79 3.81 -0.73 6.65
CA ALA A 79 2.61 0.01 6.27
C ALA A 79 2.97 1.23 5.38
N ASP A 80 3.92 2.06 5.82
CA ASP A 80 4.38 3.21 5.06
C ASP A 80 4.99 2.84 3.70
N ILE A 81 5.77 1.75 3.65
CA ILE A 81 6.37 1.25 2.40
C ILE A 81 5.27 0.80 1.43
N GLU A 82 4.25 0.08 1.89
CA GLU A 82 3.14 -0.37 1.05
C GLU A 82 2.28 0.82 0.59
N ALA A 83 1.93 1.74 1.49
CA ALA A 83 1.21 2.96 1.15
C ALA A 83 1.94 3.76 0.06
N MET A 84 3.27 3.89 0.16
CA MET A 84 4.09 4.59 -0.83
C MET A 84 4.12 3.86 -2.18
N LYS A 85 4.27 2.53 -2.18
CA LYS A 85 4.18 1.73 -3.41
C LYS A 85 2.82 1.90 -4.09
N VAL A 86 1.74 1.85 -3.33
CA VAL A 86 0.38 2.05 -3.82
C VAL A 86 0.20 3.46 -4.41
N ALA A 87 0.69 4.49 -3.71
CA ALA A 87 0.65 5.87 -4.19
C ALA A 87 1.38 6.04 -5.53
N VAL A 88 2.57 5.44 -5.67
CA VAL A 88 3.32 5.41 -6.94
C VAL A 88 2.56 4.64 -8.01
N ALA A 89 1.99 3.49 -7.68
CA ALA A 89 1.24 2.66 -8.62
C ALA A 89 0.03 3.40 -9.20
N PHE A 90 -0.54 4.33 -8.45
CA PHE A 90 -1.66 5.13 -8.90
C PHE A 90 -1.30 6.20 -9.94
N GLU A 91 -0.03 6.51 -10.18
CA GLU A 91 0.35 7.49 -11.22
C GLU A 91 0.22 6.94 -12.64
N SER A 92 0.34 5.63 -12.83
CA SER A 92 0.23 5.00 -14.14
C SER A 92 -1.11 4.31 -14.34
N ASP A 93 -1.62 4.34 -15.57
CA ASP A 93 -2.78 3.54 -15.97
C ASP A 93 -2.39 2.10 -16.30
N ALA A 94 -1.11 1.83 -16.52
CA ALA A 94 -0.58 0.47 -16.61
C ALA A 94 -0.27 -0.08 -15.21
N PRO A 95 -0.52 -1.38 -14.93
CA PRO A 95 -0.19 -1.94 -13.63
C PRO A 95 1.31 -1.83 -13.36
N SER A 96 1.61 -1.12 -12.29
CA SER A 96 2.98 -0.93 -11.82
C SER A 96 3.52 -2.21 -11.22
N ARG A 97 4.80 -2.49 -11.48
CA ARG A 97 5.52 -3.59 -10.85
C ARG A 97 6.69 -3.04 -10.06
N PHE A 98 6.81 -3.47 -8.81
CA PHE A 98 7.91 -3.07 -7.94
C PHE A 98 8.88 -4.22 -7.79
N ALA A 99 10.17 -3.92 -7.87
CA ALA A 99 11.21 -4.86 -7.47
C ALA A 99 12.14 -4.20 -6.45
N ASP A 100 12.49 -4.98 -5.45
CA ASP A 100 13.39 -4.56 -4.39
C ASP A 100 14.81 -4.48 -4.95
N LEU A 101 15.35 -3.25 -5.04
CA LEU A 101 16.74 -3.02 -5.49
C LEU A 101 17.73 -3.29 -4.36
N THR A 102 17.44 -2.75 -3.18
CA THR A 102 18.24 -2.91 -1.95
C THR A 102 17.44 -2.34 -0.77
N ASP A 103 17.71 -2.85 0.42
CA ASP A 103 17.38 -2.20 1.68
C ASP A 103 18.63 -2.08 2.57
N GLY A 104 18.52 -1.34 3.67
CA GLY A 104 19.60 -1.16 4.62
C GLY A 104 19.13 -0.41 5.85
N ALA A 105 19.71 -0.74 6.99
CA ALA A 105 19.51 -0.03 8.25
C ALA A 105 20.87 0.15 8.93
N TYR A 106 21.07 1.32 9.51
CA TYR A 106 22.16 1.62 10.43
C TYR A 106 21.57 2.17 11.72
N LEU A 107 22.33 2.13 12.81
CA LEU A 107 21.90 2.70 14.09
C LEU A 107 22.75 3.92 14.42
N LEU A 108 22.22 4.78 15.27
CA LEU A 108 22.95 5.86 15.90
C LEU A 108 22.98 5.59 17.41
N THR A 109 24.13 5.74 18.04
CA THR A 109 24.23 5.79 19.50
C THR A 109 23.63 7.10 20.02
N GLU A 110 23.37 7.19 21.34
CA GLU A 110 22.92 8.44 21.98
C GLU A 110 23.88 9.62 21.72
N ALA A 111 25.18 9.35 21.56
CA ALA A 111 26.20 10.34 21.23
C ALA A 111 26.26 10.68 19.72
N GLY A 112 25.36 10.15 18.88
CA GLY A 112 25.31 10.38 17.44
C GLY A 112 26.32 9.56 16.62
N LYS A 113 27.09 8.67 17.27
CA LYS A 113 28.06 7.79 16.58
C LYS A 113 27.34 6.69 15.81
N ILE A 114 27.73 6.47 14.55
CA ILE A 114 27.09 5.48 13.65
C ILE A 114 27.48 4.05 14.06
N VAL A 115 26.51 3.14 14.05
CA VAL A 115 26.74 1.70 14.21
C VAL A 115 26.24 0.95 12.98
N TYR A 116 27.16 0.30 12.27
CA TYR A 116 26.88 -0.61 11.18
C TYR A 116 26.69 -2.03 11.70
N SER A 117 25.43 -2.48 11.70
CA SER A 117 25.06 -3.87 11.97
C SER A 117 25.20 -4.71 10.70
N ILE A 118 26.11 -5.68 10.67
CA ILE A 118 26.26 -6.61 9.54
C ILE A 118 25.42 -7.86 9.83
N SER A 119 24.57 -8.22 8.87
CA SER A 119 23.71 -9.42 8.92
C SER A 119 23.76 -10.06 7.53
N PHE A 120 23.94 -11.38 7.45
CA PHE A 120 23.99 -12.10 6.18
C PHE A 120 22.59 -12.53 5.76
N SER A 121 22.09 -12.00 4.64
CA SER A 121 20.91 -12.52 3.95
C SER A 121 21.08 -12.37 2.45
N MET A 122 20.65 -13.39 1.69
CA MET A 122 20.82 -13.45 0.24
C MET A 122 19.44 -13.40 -0.44
N SER A 123 19.22 -12.39 -1.29
CA SER A 123 18.13 -12.34 -2.27
C SER A 123 18.56 -11.46 -3.45
N GLY A 124 18.06 -11.76 -4.65
CA GLY A 124 18.35 -10.96 -5.84
C GLY A 124 17.36 -11.24 -6.95
N GLU A 125 16.78 -10.19 -7.52
CA GLU A 125 15.91 -10.22 -8.69
C GLU A 125 16.09 -8.95 -9.54
N ALA A 126 15.67 -8.98 -10.80
CA ALA A 126 15.84 -7.91 -11.80
C ALA A 126 14.49 -7.39 -12.31
N SER A 127 14.39 -6.10 -12.62
CA SER A 127 13.14 -5.46 -13.07
C SER A 127 13.32 -4.36 -14.12
N VAL A 128 12.20 -3.94 -14.71
CA VAL A 128 12.10 -2.88 -15.74
C VAL A 128 11.14 -1.81 -15.23
N SER A 129 11.53 -0.52 -15.30
CA SER A 129 10.75 0.63 -14.82
C SER A 129 10.81 1.83 -15.80
N THR A 130 9.88 2.77 -15.69
CA THR A 130 9.70 3.97 -16.53
C THR A 130 9.86 5.25 -15.70
N SER A 131 10.24 6.37 -16.32
CA SER A 131 10.46 7.66 -15.64
C SER A 131 9.17 8.34 -15.13
N LEU A 132 9.24 9.06 -14.01
CA LEU A 132 8.16 9.88 -13.43
C LEU A 132 8.46 11.39 -13.62
N SER A 133 7.43 12.23 -13.75
CA SER A 133 7.57 13.71 -13.82
C SER A 133 7.45 14.37 -12.44
N ASP A 134 7.84 15.65 -12.33
CA ASP A 134 7.75 16.42 -11.08
C ASP A 134 6.30 16.63 -10.60
N GLU A 135 5.34 16.74 -11.53
CA GLU A 135 3.92 16.77 -11.19
C GLU A 135 3.42 15.44 -10.65
N ALA A 136 4.00 14.32 -11.11
CA ALA A 136 3.70 13.00 -10.57
C ALA A 136 4.18 12.87 -9.13
N ALA A 137 5.35 13.40 -8.80
CA ALA A 137 5.88 13.40 -7.42
C ALA A 137 4.93 14.11 -6.44
N LYS A 138 4.34 15.26 -6.83
CA LYS A 138 3.36 15.96 -6.00
C LYS A 138 2.10 15.14 -5.76
N ARG A 139 1.55 14.52 -6.82
CA ARG A 139 0.35 13.68 -6.71
C ARG A 139 0.61 12.42 -5.86
N ILE A 140 1.78 11.80 -5.97
CA ILE A 140 2.22 10.69 -5.12
C ILE A 140 2.21 11.13 -3.65
N SER A 141 2.82 12.27 -3.33
CA SER A 141 2.85 12.79 -1.97
C SER A 141 1.45 13.05 -1.41
N THR A 142 0.54 13.64 -2.18
CA THR A 142 -0.85 13.86 -1.76
C THR A 142 -1.59 12.55 -1.51
N ARG A 143 -1.40 11.54 -2.38
CA ARG A 143 -2.05 10.22 -2.23
C ARG A 143 -1.50 9.45 -1.05
N TYR A 144 -0.19 9.50 -0.82
CA TYR A 144 0.44 8.91 0.36
C TYR A 144 -0.12 9.49 1.65
N ALA A 145 -0.24 10.82 1.75
CA ALA A 145 -0.85 11.47 2.91
C ALA A 145 -2.31 11.01 3.11
N ALA A 146 -3.10 10.96 2.05
CA ALA A 146 -4.50 10.53 2.13
C ALA A 146 -4.68 9.03 2.46
N LEU A 147 -3.71 8.19 2.12
CA LEU A 147 -3.68 6.78 2.54
C LEU A 147 -3.34 6.66 4.03
N ASN A 148 -2.33 7.40 4.50
CA ASN A 148 -1.96 7.42 5.91
C ASN A 148 -3.05 8.03 6.83
N ASP A 149 -3.88 8.93 6.33
CA ASP A 149 -5.06 9.44 7.06
C ASP A 149 -6.23 8.44 7.09
N ALA A 150 -6.17 7.37 6.28
CA ALA A 150 -7.21 6.35 6.16
C ALA A 150 -6.83 5.09 6.94
N ASP A 151 -6.88 5.18 8.28
CA ASP A 151 -6.51 4.13 9.26
C ASP A 151 -7.15 2.74 9.02
N ASP A 152 -8.16 2.65 8.17
CA ASP A 152 -8.83 1.40 7.84
C ASP A 152 -8.35 0.74 6.54
N LEU A 153 -7.31 1.22 5.85
CA LEU A 153 -6.92 0.69 4.53
C LEU A 153 -5.66 -0.19 4.50
N ASP A 154 -4.94 -0.38 5.60
CA ASP A 154 -3.67 -1.17 5.66
C ASP A 154 -3.73 -2.53 4.94
N SER A 155 -4.81 -3.28 5.15
CA SER A 155 -4.99 -4.60 4.54
C SER A 155 -5.17 -4.51 3.02
N VAL A 156 -5.85 -3.46 2.53
CA VAL A 156 -6.05 -3.21 1.11
C VAL A 156 -4.72 -2.84 0.46
N GLU A 157 -3.94 -1.97 1.10
CA GLU A 157 -2.62 -1.54 0.63
C GLU A 157 -1.63 -2.70 0.52
N ARG A 158 -1.53 -3.50 1.59
CA ARG A 158 -0.67 -4.68 1.61
C ARG A 158 -1.02 -5.66 0.50
N LEU A 159 -2.32 -5.95 0.30
CA LEU A 159 -2.77 -6.89 -0.72
C LEU A 159 -2.62 -6.33 -2.15
N PHE A 160 -2.81 -5.02 -2.33
CA PHE A 160 -2.51 -4.33 -3.60
C PHE A 160 -1.01 -4.44 -3.93
N SER A 161 -0.15 -4.19 -2.96
CA SER A 161 1.30 -4.30 -3.16
C SER A 161 1.74 -5.73 -3.47
N GLN A 162 1.16 -6.73 -2.81
CA GLN A 162 1.39 -8.15 -3.14
C GLN A 162 0.96 -8.49 -4.58
N MET A 163 -0.14 -7.92 -5.06
CA MET A 163 -0.56 -8.04 -6.47
C MET A 163 0.45 -7.36 -7.43
N ALA A 164 1.07 -6.26 -7.00
CA ALA A 164 2.04 -5.48 -7.78
C ALA A 164 3.51 -5.95 -7.63
N GLU A 165 3.77 -6.95 -6.81
CA GLU A 165 5.11 -7.49 -6.57
C GLU A 165 5.63 -8.21 -7.83
N TYR A 166 6.84 -7.83 -8.27
CA TYR A 166 7.50 -8.49 -9.39
C TYR A 166 7.79 -9.96 -9.06
N GLY A 167 7.62 -10.87 -10.03
CA GLY A 167 7.82 -12.31 -9.82
C GLY A 167 6.61 -13.05 -9.24
N THR A 168 5.59 -12.35 -8.75
CA THR A 168 4.31 -12.96 -8.34
C THR A 168 3.61 -13.62 -9.53
N ASP A 169 3.20 -14.89 -9.36
CA ASP A 169 2.44 -15.62 -10.37
C ASP A 169 1.04 -15.00 -10.55
N ARG A 170 0.41 -15.27 -11.70
CA ARG A 170 -0.86 -14.60 -12.07
C ARG A 170 -2.01 -14.97 -11.14
N LEU A 171 -2.02 -16.19 -10.59
CA LEU A 171 -3.06 -16.63 -9.66
C LEU A 171 -2.92 -15.91 -8.33
N LYS A 172 -1.71 -15.86 -7.76
CA LYS A 172 -1.44 -15.12 -6.52
C LYS A 172 -1.70 -13.63 -6.68
N ALA A 173 -1.34 -13.03 -7.82
CA ALA A 173 -1.67 -11.63 -8.11
C ALA A 173 -3.19 -11.41 -8.17
N PHE A 174 -3.92 -12.28 -8.88
CA PHE A 174 -5.38 -12.21 -8.97
C PHE A 174 -6.05 -12.36 -7.60
N LEU A 175 -5.67 -13.37 -6.81
CA LEU A 175 -6.26 -13.62 -5.49
C LEU A 175 -5.97 -12.47 -4.51
N SER A 176 -4.75 -11.93 -4.54
CA SER A 176 -4.38 -10.77 -3.71
C SER A 176 -5.18 -9.53 -4.09
N GLY A 177 -5.27 -9.23 -5.40
CA GLY A 177 -6.07 -8.10 -5.91
C GLY A 177 -7.56 -8.25 -5.62
N TRP A 178 -8.11 -9.47 -5.73
CA TRP A 178 -9.51 -9.74 -5.43
C TRP A 178 -9.79 -9.56 -3.95
N ALA A 179 -8.94 -10.11 -3.08
CA ALA A 179 -9.07 -9.93 -1.64
C ALA A 179 -8.98 -8.46 -1.23
N ALA A 180 -8.08 -7.68 -1.87
CA ALA A 180 -7.99 -6.24 -1.66
C ALA A 180 -9.30 -5.53 -2.03
N LEU A 181 -9.87 -5.85 -3.20
CA LEU A 181 -11.13 -5.27 -3.67
C LEU A 181 -12.31 -5.65 -2.76
N GLU A 182 -12.41 -6.92 -2.38
CA GLU A 182 -13.48 -7.39 -1.48
C GLU A 182 -13.42 -6.70 -0.11
N ILE A 183 -12.22 -6.57 0.48
CA ILE A 183 -12.02 -5.87 1.74
C ILE A 183 -12.33 -4.37 1.58
N LEU A 184 -11.87 -3.73 0.51
CA LEU A 184 -12.15 -2.32 0.23
C LEU A 184 -13.65 -2.05 0.18
N ILE A 185 -14.41 -2.87 -0.55
CA ILE A 185 -15.87 -2.73 -0.68
C ILE A 185 -16.55 -2.99 0.67
N ALA A 186 -16.14 -4.02 1.41
CA ALA A 186 -16.70 -4.33 2.72
C ALA A 186 -16.47 -3.19 3.74
N LYS A 187 -15.28 -2.60 3.76
CA LYS A 187 -14.95 -1.47 4.64
C LYS A 187 -15.68 -0.20 4.20
N SER A 188 -15.63 0.14 2.91
CA SER A 188 -16.32 1.30 2.35
C SER A 188 -17.82 1.23 2.58
N PHE A 189 -18.45 0.06 2.46
CA PHE A 189 -19.88 -0.10 2.72
C PHE A 189 -20.25 0.23 4.17
N LYS A 190 -19.44 -0.18 5.16
CA LYS A 190 -19.69 0.16 6.57
C LYS A 190 -19.74 1.68 6.79
N THR A 191 -18.92 2.43 6.06
CA THR A 191 -18.92 3.90 6.09
C THR A 191 -20.10 4.49 5.32
N TYR A 192 -20.38 3.97 4.13
CA TYR A 192 -21.25 4.62 3.15
C TYR A 192 -22.70 4.14 3.16
N GLU A 193 -23.02 3.08 3.90
CA GLU A 193 -24.39 2.55 4.00
C GLU A 193 -25.41 3.64 4.35
N GLN A 194 -25.11 4.48 5.34
CA GLN A 194 -26.02 5.56 5.74
C GLN A 194 -26.17 6.62 4.65
N ALA A 195 -25.07 7.04 4.02
CA ALA A 195 -25.09 8.01 2.93
C ALA A 195 -25.92 7.49 1.74
N PHE A 196 -25.77 6.22 1.40
CA PHE A 196 -26.56 5.55 0.37
C PHE A 196 -28.06 5.52 0.67
N LEU A 197 -28.44 5.31 1.94
CA LEU A 197 -29.85 5.25 2.37
C LEU A 197 -30.49 6.63 2.58
N SER A 198 -29.68 7.69 2.75
CA SER A 198 -30.14 9.05 3.06
C SER A 198 -31.12 9.68 2.05
N PRO A 199 -31.06 9.42 0.73
CA PRO A 199 -32.06 9.98 -0.19
C PRO A 199 -33.47 9.46 0.08
N PHE A 200 -33.60 8.28 0.70
CA PHE A 200 -34.90 7.72 1.05
C PHE A 200 -35.49 8.35 2.31
N THR A 201 -34.71 9.05 3.15
CA THR A 201 -35.22 9.67 4.40
C THR A 201 -35.80 11.08 4.21
N LYS A 202 -35.64 11.72 3.04
CA LYS A 202 -36.27 13.02 2.73
C LYS A 202 -37.76 12.85 2.39
N ALA A 203 -38.62 12.79 3.42
CA ALA A 203 -40.06 12.57 3.29
C ALA A 203 -40.90 13.66 3.98
N GLU A 204 -42.12 13.89 3.49
CA GLU A 204 -43.14 14.76 4.12
C GLU A 204 -43.59 14.26 5.51
N GLN A 205 -43.41 12.96 5.79
CA GLN A 205 -43.55 12.37 7.13
C GLN A 205 -42.25 11.64 7.53
N PRO A 206 -41.25 12.37 8.04
CA PRO A 206 -39.93 11.84 8.36
C PRO A 206 -40.01 10.65 9.32
N THR A 207 -40.84 10.76 10.36
CA THR A 207 -40.84 9.84 11.51
C THR A 207 -41.27 8.40 11.19
N LEU A 208 -42.32 8.20 10.37
CA LEU A 208 -42.77 6.85 10.01
C LEU A 208 -41.84 6.18 9.00
N ARG A 209 -41.30 6.95 8.05
CA ARG A 209 -40.37 6.43 7.05
C ARG A 209 -39.01 6.11 7.65
N GLU A 210 -38.47 6.98 8.50
CA GLU A 210 -37.23 6.75 9.25
C GLU A 210 -37.35 5.50 10.14
N ARG A 211 -38.48 5.34 10.84
CA ARG A 211 -38.74 4.15 11.66
C ARG A 211 -38.77 2.87 10.82
N PHE A 212 -39.36 2.92 9.63
CA PHE A 212 -39.39 1.78 8.71
C PHE A 212 -38.00 1.46 8.12
N LEU A 213 -37.27 2.47 7.65
CA LEU A 213 -35.93 2.31 7.10
C LEU A 213 -34.92 1.86 8.15
N GLY A 214 -35.00 2.38 9.37
CA GLY A 214 -34.20 1.91 10.51
C GLY A 214 -34.43 0.43 10.79
N ARG A 215 -35.69 -0.01 10.78
CA ARG A 215 -36.01 -1.44 10.91
C ARG A 215 -35.48 -2.29 9.75
N ILE A 216 -35.55 -1.80 8.50
CA ILE A 216 -34.96 -2.50 7.35
C ILE A 216 -33.45 -2.65 7.53
N LYS A 217 -32.76 -1.57 7.90
CA LYS A 217 -31.32 -1.58 8.17
C LYS A 217 -30.95 -2.65 9.20
N ASP A 218 -31.67 -2.68 10.33
CA ASP A 218 -31.43 -3.67 11.40
C ASP A 218 -31.62 -5.13 10.93
N VAL A 219 -32.60 -5.39 10.07
CA VAL A 219 -32.86 -6.73 9.52
C VAL A 219 -31.83 -7.10 8.45
N MET A 220 -31.32 -6.12 7.71
CA MET A 220 -30.46 -6.33 6.55
C MET A 220 -28.96 -6.29 6.87
N LYS A 221 -28.55 -5.82 8.05
CA LYS A 221 -27.14 -5.63 8.46
C LYS A 221 -26.18 -6.76 8.08
N ASP A 222 -26.65 -8.02 8.16
CA ASP A 222 -25.85 -9.22 7.88
C ASP A 222 -26.26 -9.95 6.58
N LYS A 223 -27.18 -9.37 5.79
CA LYS A 223 -27.80 -10.01 4.63
C LYS A 223 -27.35 -9.45 3.28
N TYR A 224 -26.65 -8.32 3.27
CA TYR A 224 -26.14 -7.72 2.04
C TYR A 224 -25.12 -8.65 1.38
N ARG A 225 -25.39 -9.03 0.13
CA ARG A 225 -24.42 -9.71 -0.72
C ARG A 225 -23.28 -8.76 -1.03
N LEU A 226 -22.13 -9.30 -1.41
CA LEU A 226 -20.98 -8.48 -1.80
C LEU A 226 -21.31 -7.56 -3.00
N THR A 227 -22.13 -8.03 -3.94
CA THR A 227 -22.63 -7.24 -5.08
C THR A 227 -23.52 -6.08 -4.63
N ASP A 228 -24.35 -6.27 -3.60
CA ASP A 228 -25.22 -5.21 -3.06
C ASP A 228 -24.37 -4.12 -2.41
N LYS A 229 -23.33 -4.52 -1.67
CA LYS A 229 -22.35 -3.61 -1.07
C LYS A 229 -21.60 -2.83 -2.14
N PHE A 230 -21.21 -3.48 -3.23
CA PHE A 230 -20.55 -2.81 -4.35
C PHE A 230 -21.44 -1.72 -4.94
N ILE A 231 -22.72 -2.02 -5.25
CA ILE A 231 -23.68 -1.03 -5.78
C ILE A 231 -23.79 0.19 -4.86
N ALA A 232 -23.97 -0.03 -3.56
CA ALA A 232 -24.11 1.05 -2.59
C ALA A 232 -22.84 1.92 -2.52
N VAL A 233 -21.66 1.31 -2.52
CA VAL A 233 -20.37 2.02 -2.52
C VAL A 233 -20.18 2.80 -3.82
N THR A 234 -20.45 2.21 -4.98
CA THR A 234 -20.35 2.88 -6.29
C THR A 234 -21.25 4.11 -6.35
N ALA A 235 -22.50 3.99 -5.89
CA ALA A 235 -23.45 5.10 -5.89
C ALA A 235 -22.98 6.30 -5.03
N VAL A 236 -22.31 6.04 -3.90
CA VAL A 236 -21.80 7.09 -3.01
C VAL A 236 -20.49 7.68 -3.51
N LEU A 237 -19.59 6.87 -4.06
CA LEU A 237 -18.28 7.32 -4.56
C LEU A 237 -18.36 8.05 -5.91
N PHE A 238 -19.38 7.76 -6.71
CA PHE A 238 -19.52 8.31 -8.06
C PHE A 238 -20.90 8.93 -8.31
N PRO A 239 -21.35 9.90 -7.50
CA PRO A 239 -22.73 10.43 -7.56
C PRO A 239 -23.07 11.19 -8.85
N GLY A 240 -22.06 11.59 -9.64
CA GLY A 240 -22.22 12.28 -10.91
C GLY A 240 -21.65 11.53 -12.11
N ALA A 241 -21.27 10.27 -11.97
CA ALA A 241 -20.80 9.47 -13.10
C ALA A 241 -21.95 9.09 -14.03
N GLU A 242 -21.65 8.94 -15.32
CA GLU A 242 -22.66 8.48 -16.28
C GLU A 242 -23.09 7.05 -15.94
N ASN A 243 -24.39 6.76 -16.10
CA ASN A 243 -24.95 5.43 -15.82
C ASN A 243 -24.22 4.31 -16.58
N VAL A 244 -23.70 4.60 -17.78
CA VAL A 244 -22.94 3.62 -18.56
C VAL A 244 -21.62 3.24 -17.88
N ASP A 245 -20.92 4.19 -17.28
CA ASP A 245 -19.61 3.95 -16.66
C ASP A 245 -19.74 3.15 -15.37
N VAL A 246 -20.72 3.48 -14.52
CA VAL A 246 -20.99 2.73 -13.28
C VAL A 246 -21.55 1.35 -13.56
N GLN A 247 -22.33 1.18 -14.64
CA GLN A 247 -22.82 -0.12 -15.08
C GLN A 247 -21.68 -1.00 -15.59
N GLN A 248 -20.73 -0.45 -16.36
CA GLN A 248 -19.55 -1.20 -16.79
C GLN A 248 -18.69 -1.66 -15.61
N ASP A 249 -18.52 -0.82 -14.58
CA ASP A 249 -17.81 -1.21 -13.36
C ASP A 249 -18.52 -2.37 -12.64
N TYR A 250 -19.85 -2.30 -12.54
CA TYR A 250 -20.66 -3.37 -11.93
C TYR A 250 -20.54 -4.69 -12.69
N GLU A 251 -20.59 -4.64 -14.02
CA GLU A 251 -20.44 -5.83 -14.87
C GLU A 251 -19.03 -6.44 -14.75
N LYS A 252 -17.99 -5.59 -14.70
CA LYS A 252 -16.61 -6.05 -14.44
C LYS A 252 -16.50 -6.70 -13.06
N PHE A 253 -17.07 -6.06 -12.04
CA PHE A 253 -17.07 -6.60 -10.68
C PHE A 253 -17.73 -7.98 -10.62
N CYS A 254 -18.91 -8.14 -11.23
CA CYS A 254 -19.61 -9.43 -11.26
C CYS A 254 -18.78 -10.50 -11.97
N LYS A 255 -18.22 -10.19 -13.15
CA LYS A 255 -17.35 -11.14 -13.89
C LYS A 255 -16.14 -11.59 -13.05
N LEU A 256 -15.49 -10.65 -12.36
CA LEU A 256 -14.34 -10.96 -11.48
C LEU A 256 -14.76 -11.84 -10.30
N LYS A 257 -15.91 -11.55 -9.69
CA LYS A 257 -16.48 -12.34 -8.59
C LYS A 257 -16.79 -13.76 -9.04
N ASP A 258 -17.47 -13.91 -10.17
CA ASP A 258 -17.87 -15.22 -10.69
C ASP A 258 -16.65 -16.06 -11.04
N LEU A 259 -15.63 -15.46 -11.67
CA LEU A 259 -14.34 -16.13 -11.92
C LEU A 259 -13.66 -16.57 -10.62
N ARG A 260 -13.65 -15.72 -9.59
CA ARG A 260 -13.12 -16.10 -8.28
C ARG A 260 -13.90 -17.27 -7.70
N ASP A 261 -15.23 -17.23 -7.71
CA ASP A 261 -16.06 -18.30 -7.16
C ASP A 261 -15.80 -19.62 -7.90
N SER A 262 -15.73 -19.61 -9.24
CA SER A 262 -15.34 -20.77 -10.06
C SER A 262 -14.00 -21.37 -9.65
N ILE A 263 -12.97 -20.54 -9.43
CA ILE A 263 -11.64 -20.99 -8.96
C ILE A 263 -11.76 -21.70 -7.61
N PHE A 264 -12.50 -21.12 -6.66
CA PHE A 264 -12.70 -21.71 -5.32
C PHE A 264 -13.54 -23.00 -5.36
N HIS A 265 -14.43 -23.14 -6.34
CA HIS A 265 -15.18 -24.36 -6.60
C HIS A 265 -14.37 -25.44 -7.32
N GLY A 266 -13.11 -25.15 -7.70
CA GLY A 266 -12.21 -26.10 -8.35
C GLY A 266 -12.53 -26.28 -9.84
N GLU A 267 -13.24 -25.34 -10.46
CA GLU A 267 -13.50 -25.37 -11.90
C GLU A 267 -12.19 -25.16 -12.69
N PRO A 268 -12.04 -25.78 -13.87
CA PRO A 268 -10.86 -25.55 -14.71
C PRO A 268 -10.77 -24.09 -15.15
N PHE A 269 -9.59 -23.48 -15.01
CA PHE A 269 -9.31 -22.12 -15.47
C PHE A 269 -7.90 -22.01 -16.06
N SER A 270 -7.68 -20.97 -16.87
CA SER A 270 -6.38 -20.66 -17.44
C SER A 270 -5.71 -19.53 -16.65
N GLU A 271 -4.60 -19.83 -15.96
CA GLU A 271 -3.81 -18.82 -15.23
C GLU A 271 -3.35 -17.67 -16.14
N LYS A 272 -3.07 -17.98 -17.42
CA LYS A 272 -2.63 -16.98 -18.41
C LYS A 272 -3.73 -15.99 -18.76
N GLU A 273 -4.99 -16.39 -18.66
CA GLU A 273 -6.17 -15.59 -19.01
C GLU A 273 -6.75 -14.82 -17.83
N LEU A 274 -6.22 -15.02 -16.60
CA LEU A 274 -6.69 -14.29 -15.43
C LEU A 274 -6.61 -12.77 -15.66
N PRO A 275 -7.71 -12.02 -15.46
CA PRO A 275 -7.81 -10.60 -15.83
C PRO A 275 -7.18 -9.67 -14.78
N VAL A 276 -5.91 -9.91 -14.42
CA VAL A 276 -5.17 -9.15 -13.39
C VAL A 276 -5.11 -7.65 -13.70
N HIS A 277 -4.98 -7.28 -14.98
CA HIS A 277 -4.95 -5.88 -15.40
C HIS A 277 -6.29 -5.18 -15.16
N GLU A 278 -7.41 -5.83 -15.50
CA GLU A 278 -8.75 -5.29 -15.33
C GLU A 278 -9.09 -5.15 -13.83
N LEU A 279 -8.73 -6.16 -13.04
CA LEU A 279 -8.86 -6.14 -11.60
C LEU A 279 -8.05 -5.01 -10.96
N ALA A 280 -6.78 -4.83 -11.36
CA ALA A 280 -5.94 -3.76 -10.85
C ALA A 280 -6.49 -2.36 -11.20
N ALA A 281 -7.02 -2.19 -12.41
CA ALA A 281 -7.64 -0.94 -12.85
C ALA A 281 -8.90 -0.62 -12.03
N LEU A 282 -9.78 -1.60 -11.81
CA LEU A 282 -10.99 -1.43 -11.00
C LEU A 282 -10.63 -1.13 -9.54
N LEU A 283 -9.70 -1.87 -8.96
CA LEU A 283 -9.22 -1.66 -7.60
C LEU A 283 -8.61 -0.25 -7.43
N ARG A 284 -7.71 0.17 -8.34
CA ARG A 284 -7.14 1.53 -8.34
C ARG A 284 -8.22 2.60 -8.38
N LYS A 285 -9.21 2.47 -9.27
CA LYS A 285 -10.32 3.44 -9.40
C LYS A 285 -11.06 3.62 -8.07
N TYR A 286 -11.39 2.52 -7.39
CA TYR A 286 -12.16 2.57 -6.15
C TYR A 286 -11.33 3.02 -4.94
N VAL A 287 -10.05 2.65 -4.85
CA VAL A 287 -9.17 3.18 -3.78
C VAL A 287 -9.00 4.70 -3.93
N LEU A 288 -8.72 5.18 -5.15
CA LEU A 288 -8.59 6.62 -5.41
C LEU A 288 -9.86 7.40 -5.05
N ALA A 289 -11.03 6.86 -5.39
CA ALA A 289 -12.30 7.49 -5.02
C ALA A 289 -12.54 7.47 -3.49
N ARG A 290 -12.16 6.37 -2.82
CA ARG A 290 -12.30 6.19 -1.37
C ARG A 290 -11.44 7.15 -0.55
N ILE A 291 -10.20 7.42 -0.99
CA ILE A 291 -9.31 8.38 -0.32
C ILE A 291 -9.67 9.84 -0.66
N ALA A 292 -10.27 10.09 -1.84
CA ALA A 292 -10.77 11.41 -2.21
C ALA A 292 -12.10 11.78 -1.51
N THR A 293 -12.86 10.78 -1.04
CA THR A 293 -14.13 10.95 -0.31
C THR A 293 -14.00 10.49 1.15
N PRO A 294 -13.21 11.19 1.99
CA PRO A 294 -12.99 10.77 3.38
C PRO A 294 -14.27 10.88 4.23
N ASN A 295 -14.30 10.10 5.33
CA ASN A 295 -15.44 9.92 6.23
C ASN A 295 -16.09 11.23 6.72
N GLN A 296 -15.33 12.34 6.77
CA GLN A 296 -15.80 13.65 7.25
C GLN A 296 -16.72 14.39 6.27
N ALA A 297 -16.61 14.13 4.95
CA ALA A 297 -17.40 14.86 3.94
C ALA A 297 -18.90 14.49 3.94
N LEU A 298 -19.28 13.38 4.59
CA LEU A 298 -20.65 12.87 4.60
C LEU A 298 -21.45 13.27 5.85
N ASN A 299 -20.82 13.94 6.83
CA ASN A 299 -21.44 14.41 8.07
C ASN A 299 -21.71 15.93 8.11
N ALA A 300 -21.50 16.66 7.01
CA ALA A 300 -21.66 18.11 6.98
C ALA A 300 -23.12 18.61 7.16
N ASP A 301 -24.10 17.70 7.19
CA ASP A 301 -25.52 18.01 7.47
C ASP A 301 -25.93 17.76 8.94
N ALA A 302 -24.98 17.48 9.85
CA ALA A 302 -25.30 17.46 11.28
C ALA A 302 -25.54 18.91 11.77
N PRO A 303 -26.75 19.27 12.25
CA PRO A 303 -26.99 20.61 12.76
C PRO A 303 -26.07 20.88 13.96
N PRO A 304 -25.60 22.13 14.16
CA PRO A 304 -24.79 22.47 15.31
C PRO A 304 -25.60 22.13 16.57
N SER A 305 -25.05 21.22 17.38
CA SER A 305 -25.59 20.86 18.69
C SER A 305 -25.89 22.13 19.47
N ASP A 306 -27.16 22.31 19.80
CA ASP A 306 -27.69 23.50 20.45
C ASP A 306 -26.90 23.90 21.69
N ALA A 307 -26.79 25.23 21.83
CA ALA A 307 -26.29 25.94 22.99
C ALA A 307 -27.01 25.52 24.29
N PRO A 308 -26.38 25.66 25.46
CA PRO A 308 -26.97 25.25 26.72
C PRO A 308 -28.15 26.15 27.06
N VAL A 309 -29.32 25.55 27.23
CA VAL A 309 -30.49 26.22 27.82
C VAL A 309 -30.17 26.51 29.28
N SER A 310 -30.15 27.79 29.64
CA SER A 310 -30.23 28.28 31.02
C SER A 310 -31.68 28.44 31.43
#